data_AF-A0A1W6N1F2-F1
#
_entry.id   AF-A0A1W6N1F2-F1
#
_cell.length_a   1.000
_cell.length_b   1.000
_cell.length_c   1.000
_cell.angle_alpha   90.00
_cell.angle_beta   90.00
_cell.angle_gamma   90.00
#
_symmetry.space_group_name_H-M   'P 1'
#
loop_
_entity.id
_entity.type
_entity.pdbx_description
1 polymer ?
#
loop_
_entity_poly.entity_id
_entity_poly.type
_entity_poly.pdbx_seq_one_letter_code
_entity_poly.pdbx_strand_id
1 'polypeptide(L)'
;MELEDVREWAQSRETALPVAVAIWAIADGERTPQRIWEKPTPSEWDQVTMALDEYLRHGDFSRSPDGLYKWGLDHVRNLAPC
;
A
#
# COMPACT_ATOMS: atom_id res chain seq x y z
N MET A 1 -6.15 -8.64 -12.87
CA MET A 1 -6.01 -7.23 -12.45
C MET A 1 -4.71 -6.76 -13.03
N GLU A 2 -4.76 -5.80 -13.91
CA GLU A 2 -3.57 -5.26 -14.52
C GLU A 2 -2.97 -4.19 -13.61
N LEU A 3 -1.64 -4.04 -13.64
CA LEU A 3 -0.93 -3.06 -12.83
C LEU A 3 -1.35 -1.61 -13.15
N GLU A 4 -1.85 -1.38 -14.37
CA GLU A 4 -2.44 -0.11 -14.79
C GLU A 4 -3.75 0.20 -14.05
N ASP A 5 -4.62 -0.79 -13.82
CA ASP A 5 -5.86 -0.59 -13.06
C ASP A 5 -5.57 -0.12 -11.62
N VAL A 6 -4.53 -0.69 -11.01
CA VAL A 6 -4.08 -0.32 -9.65
C VAL A 6 -3.47 1.08 -9.63
N ARG A 7 -2.77 1.47 -10.71
CA ARG A 7 -2.18 2.80 -10.84
C ARG A 7 -3.27 3.87 -10.94
N GLU A 8 -4.29 3.67 -11.75
CA GLU A 8 -5.43 4.59 -11.84
C GLU A 8 -6.16 4.69 -10.49
N TRP A 9 -6.40 3.55 -9.84
CA TRP A 9 -7.00 3.49 -8.51
C TRP A 9 -6.20 4.27 -7.46
N ALA A 10 -4.87 4.17 -7.53
CA ALA A 10 -3.96 4.85 -6.62
C ALA A 10 -3.98 6.37 -6.82
N GLN A 11 -3.95 6.80 -8.09
CA GLN A 11 -3.99 8.21 -8.46
C GLN A 11 -5.28 8.89 -8.01
N SER A 12 -6.44 8.24 -8.20
CA SER A 12 -7.73 8.81 -7.80
C SER A 12 -7.90 8.95 -6.28
N ARG A 13 -6.99 8.36 -5.50
CA ARG A 13 -6.98 8.36 -4.02
C ARG A 13 -5.77 9.08 -3.44
N GLU A 14 -4.94 9.68 -4.29
CA GLU A 14 -3.68 10.34 -3.92
C GLU A 14 -2.77 9.44 -3.07
N THR A 15 -2.78 8.13 -3.33
CA THR A 15 -1.99 7.14 -2.59
C THR A 15 -0.73 6.75 -3.34
N ALA A 16 0.28 6.28 -2.61
CA ALA A 16 1.46 5.70 -3.23
C ALA A 16 1.10 4.39 -3.93
N LEU A 17 1.54 4.21 -5.19
CA LEU A 17 1.36 2.96 -5.94
C LEU A 17 1.73 1.69 -5.14
N PRO A 18 2.86 1.61 -4.42
CA PRO A 18 3.18 0.41 -3.65
C PRO A 18 2.20 0.14 -2.49
N VAL A 19 1.59 1.18 -1.91
CA VAL A 19 0.53 1.02 -0.90
C VAL A 19 -0.73 0.46 -1.54
N ALA A 20 -1.11 0.98 -2.71
CA ALA A 20 -2.24 0.43 -3.46
C ALA A 20 -2.02 -1.05 -3.80
N VAL A 21 -0.85 -1.41 -4.33
CA VAL A 21 -0.52 -2.80 -4.65
C VAL A 21 -0.59 -3.69 -3.40
N ALA A 22 -0.05 -3.23 -2.27
CA ALA A 22 -0.15 -3.96 -1.01
C ALA A 22 -1.60 -4.15 -0.53
N ILE A 23 -2.45 -3.14 -0.63
CA ILE A 23 -3.89 -3.25 -0.30
C ILE A 23 -4.57 -4.28 -1.19
N TRP A 24 -4.33 -4.21 -2.50
CA TRP A 24 -4.90 -5.15 -3.47
C TRP A 24 -4.38 -6.58 -3.28
N ALA A 25 -3.15 -6.75 -2.79
CA ALA A 25 -2.55 -8.06 -2.51
C ALA A 25 -3.18 -8.77 -1.31
N ILE A 26 -3.63 -8.02 -0.31
CA ILE A 26 -4.26 -8.59 0.91
C ILE A 26 -5.80 -8.63 0.83
N ALA A 27 -6.37 -7.98 -0.19
CA ALA A 27 -7.81 -7.95 -0.39
C ALA A 27 -8.35 -9.31 -0.83
N ASP A 28 -9.59 -9.59 -0.43
CA ASP A 28 -10.32 -10.79 -0.82
C ASP A 28 -11.79 -10.48 -1.12
N GLY A 29 -12.61 -11.52 -1.29
CA GLY A 29 -14.04 -11.38 -1.60
C GLY A 29 -14.87 -10.69 -0.51
N GLU A 30 -14.45 -10.75 0.75
CA GLU A 30 -15.15 -10.15 1.89
C GLU A 30 -14.57 -8.77 2.25
N ARG A 31 -13.24 -8.65 2.17
CA ARG A 31 -12.43 -7.47 2.43
C ARG A 31 -11.91 -6.90 1.11
N THR A 32 -12.76 -6.16 0.43
CA THR A 32 -12.41 -5.51 -0.83
C THR A 32 -11.32 -4.44 -0.64
N PRO A 33 -10.56 -4.09 -1.70
CA PRO A 33 -9.54 -3.03 -1.63
C PRO A 33 -10.11 -1.70 -1.12
N GLN A 34 -11.34 -1.36 -1.54
CA GLN A 34 -12.03 -0.16 -1.08
C GLN A 34 -12.34 -0.21 0.42
N ARG A 35 -12.77 -1.36 0.94
CA ARG A 35 -13.07 -1.52 2.38
C ARG A 35 -11.81 -1.44 3.23
N ILE A 36 -10.72 -2.06 2.78
CA ILE A 36 -9.42 -1.96 3.44
C ILE A 36 -8.95 -0.51 3.41
N TRP A 37 -9.04 0.16 2.26
CA TRP A 37 -8.67 1.56 2.10
C TRP A 37 -9.41 2.50 3.07
N GLU A 38 -10.73 2.41 3.13
CA GLU A 38 -11.58 3.32 3.91
C GLU A 38 -11.51 3.06 5.41
N LYS A 39 -11.41 1.77 5.80
CA LYS A 39 -11.47 1.36 7.20
C LYS A 39 -10.66 0.07 7.40
N PRO A 40 -9.33 0.17 7.40
CA PRO A 40 -8.48 -0.98 7.67
C PRO A 40 -8.64 -1.39 9.13
N THR A 41 -8.65 -2.69 9.37
CA THR A 41 -8.42 -3.26 10.70
C THR A 41 -6.94 -3.14 11.07
N PRO A 42 -6.58 -3.23 12.36
CA PRO A 42 -5.17 -3.24 12.76
C PRO A 42 -4.34 -4.33 12.05
N SER A 43 -4.91 -5.53 11.88
CA SER A 43 -4.22 -6.62 11.19
C SER A 43 -3.97 -6.32 9.72
N GLU A 44 -4.92 -5.68 9.04
CA GLU A 44 -4.74 -5.31 7.63
C GLU A 44 -3.72 -4.19 7.47
N TRP A 45 -3.66 -3.26 8.43
CA TRP A 45 -2.63 -2.23 8.46
C TRP A 45 -1.23 -2.85 8.56
N ASP A 46 -1.07 -3.82 9.46
CA ASP A 46 0.19 -4.56 9.62
C ASP A 46 0.55 -5.35 8.36
N GLN A 47 -0.43 -6.03 7.75
CA GLN A 47 -0.23 -6.77 6.51
C GLN A 47 0.16 -5.88 5.33
N VAL A 48 -0.49 -4.72 5.16
CA VAL A 48 -0.11 -3.75 4.12
C VAL A 48 1.30 -3.22 4.37
N THR A 49 1.64 -2.90 5.62
CA THR A 49 2.97 -2.42 5.98
C THR A 49 4.04 -3.48 5.70
N MET A 50 3.75 -4.74 6.00
CA MET A 50 4.63 -5.88 5.73
C MET A 50 4.82 -6.12 4.23
N ALA A 51 3.74 -6.16 3.45
CA ALA A 51 3.81 -6.32 2.00
C ALA A 51 4.57 -5.16 1.33
N LEU A 52 4.33 -3.93 1.77
CA LEU A 52 5.09 -2.76 1.35
C LEU A 52 6.59 -2.94 1.62
N ASP A 53 6.97 -3.37 2.82
CA ASP A 53 8.38 -3.60 3.14
C ASP A 53 9.02 -4.68 2.27
N GLU A 54 8.30 -5.76 2.00
CA GLU A 54 8.75 -6.81 1.10
C GLU A 54 9.04 -6.25 -0.30
N TYR A 55 8.11 -5.52 -0.90
CA TYR A 55 8.32 -4.95 -2.23
C TYR A 55 9.51 -3.97 -2.28
N LEU A 56 9.71 -3.18 -1.23
CA LEU A 56 10.83 -2.25 -1.13
C LEU A 56 12.17 -2.96 -0.92
N ARG A 57 12.19 -4.11 -0.22
CA ARG A 57 13.40 -4.92 -0.02
C ARG A 57 13.77 -5.68 -1.29
N HIS A 58 12.78 -6.17 -2.03
CA HIS A 58 12.98 -6.93 -3.26
C HIS A 58 13.29 -6.02 -4.48
N GLY A 59 13.07 -4.71 -4.34
CA GLY A 59 13.36 -3.72 -5.39
C GLY A 59 12.24 -3.57 -6.42
N ASP A 60 11.06 -4.13 -6.16
CA ASP A 60 9.87 -3.97 -6.99
C ASP A 60 9.39 -2.50 -7.01
N PHE A 61 9.61 -1.79 -5.89
CA PHE A 61 9.39 -0.35 -5.78
C PHE A 61 10.59 0.36 -5.15
N SER A 62 10.77 1.62 -5.54
CA SER A 62 11.80 2.49 -4.95
C SER A 62 11.36 3.03 -3.59
N ARG A 63 12.33 3.14 -2.66
CA ARG A 63 12.07 3.73 -1.35
C ARG A 63 11.83 5.24 -1.46
N SER A 64 10.81 5.75 -0.78
CA SER A 64 10.60 7.19 -0.62
C SER A 64 11.74 7.81 0.20
N PRO A 65 12.29 8.99 -0.16
CA PRO A 65 13.37 9.63 0.57
C PRO A 65 13.08 9.92 2.05
N ASP A 66 11.80 10.16 2.38
CA ASP A 66 11.32 10.40 3.74
C ASP A 66 10.80 9.13 4.44
N GLY A 67 10.79 7.99 3.73
CA GLY A 67 10.20 6.74 4.21
C GLY A 67 8.70 6.81 4.45
N LEU A 68 8.00 7.80 3.90
CA LEU A 68 6.55 7.97 4.03
C LEU A 68 5.84 7.61 2.73
N TYR A 69 4.79 6.80 2.83
CA TYR A 69 3.97 6.41 1.70
C TYR A 69 2.52 6.80 2.00
N LYS A 70 1.96 7.64 1.14
CA LYS A 70 0.60 8.16 1.32
C LYS A 70 -0.42 7.03 1.28
N TRP A 71 -1.32 7.02 2.26
CA TRP A 71 -2.59 6.31 2.31
C TRP A 71 -3.69 7.36 2.52
N GLY A 72 -3.96 8.15 1.48
CA GLY A 72 -4.99 9.18 1.50
C GLY A 72 -4.52 10.35 2.36
N LEU A 73 -5.20 10.57 3.48
CA LEU A 73 -4.79 11.57 4.48
C LEU A 73 -3.76 11.01 5.48
N ASP A 74 -3.65 9.68 5.59
CA ASP A 74 -2.71 8.98 6.45
C ASP A 74 -1.41 8.60 5.71
N HIS A 75 -0.42 8.12 6.46
CA HIS A 75 0.87 7.69 5.89
C HIS A 75 1.31 6.37 6.52
N VAL A 76 1.75 5.43 5.68
CA VAL A 76 2.54 4.29 6.12
C VAL A 76 3.99 4.72 6.20
N ARG A 77 4.62 4.51 7.37
CA ARG A 77 6.03 4.81 7.57
C ARG A 77 6.85 3.54 7.45
N ASN A 78 7.75 3.51 6.47
CA ASN A 78 8.75 2.47 6.31
C ASN A 78 10.13 3.12 6.20
N LEU A 79 10.83 3.15 7.34
CA LEU A 79 12.23 3.57 7.40
C LEU A 79 13.09 2.38 6.93
N ALA A 80 14.05 2.65 6.03
CA ALA A 80 15.08 1.67 5.75
C ALA A 80 15.73 1.23 7.07
N PRO A 81 16.02 -0.07 7.27
CA PRO A 81 16.90 -0.46 8.36
C PRO A 81 18.24 0.25 8.14
N CYS A 82 18.66 1.05 9.11
CA CYS A 82 19.96 1.72 9.14
C CYS A 82 21.10 0.71 8.98
#